data_AF-A0A2J6PEZ6-F1
#
_entry.id   AF-A0A2J6PEZ6-F1
#
_cell.length_a   1.000
_cell.length_b   1.000
_cell.length_c   1.000
_cell.angle_alpha   90.00
_cell.angle_beta   90.00
_cell.angle_gamma   90.00
#
_symmetry.space_group_name_H-M   'P 1'
#
loop_
_entity.id
_entity.type
_entity.pdbx_description
1 polymer ?
#
loop_
_entity_poly.entity_id
_entity_poly.type
_entity_poly.pdbx_seq_one_letter_code
_entity_poly.pdbx_strand_id
1 'polypeptide(L)'
;MGLLGQLLYFSVHPNQLRSILQWKIWHDPVHIRNPQKESATLQECFKYLDLTSRSFSAVIQELNPELLVPIALFYLILRGLDTIEDDMTIPLETKEPLLRDFHNIIEKDGWTFNGNGPAEKDRELLVHFDVVITELKLIKPAYKAIIADITEKMGNGMADYANNAEFNADGVNTVKDYELYCHYVAGLVGEGLTRLFVESKLANPALLSRPELTESMGQFLQKTNIIRDVKEDFDDKRRFYPKEIWSKHVTNFEDLFDPKNLDAALNCSSEMVLNALRHADECLFYMAGIKDQSVFNFVAIPQSMAIATLELVFRNPAVFKKNVKITKGDACQLMLESSTNLRTVCEVFRRYARRIHKKNTPKDPNYLEISIACAKIEQFIESIYPTQDPKQLALAQTGDIDPEKEKKKAEDAEAKKDIFFLLLAVIGTLLVISALMIGAAYLAGARFDVAIDEIKKGKIFPSFDKGSEAAQAVVNQQDHGEL
;
A
#
# COMPACT_ATOMS: atom_id res chain seq x y z
N MET A 1 -12.99 16.71 -0.10
CA MET A 1 -12.68 17.66 -1.20
C MET A 1 -13.79 17.60 -2.23
N GLY A 2 -14.33 18.75 -2.65
CA GLY A 2 -15.26 18.82 -3.78
C GLY A 2 -14.60 18.47 -5.11
N LEU A 3 -15.42 18.27 -6.16
CA LEU A 3 -14.98 17.83 -7.50
C LEU A 3 -13.86 18.72 -8.07
N LEU A 4 -13.99 20.04 -7.95
CA LEU A 4 -13.01 21.01 -8.43
C LEU A 4 -11.63 20.85 -7.74
N GLY A 5 -11.63 20.57 -6.44
CA GLY A 5 -10.41 20.34 -5.68
C GLY A 5 -9.70 19.04 -6.07
N GLN A 6 -10.47 18.00 -6.42
CA GLN A 6 -9.89 16.75 -6.93
C GLN A 6 -9.27 16.94 -8.32
N LEU A 7 -9.93 17.67 -9.22
CA LEU A 7 -9.40 17.97 -10.55
C LEU A 7 -8.09 18.77 -10.47
N LEU A 8 -8.04 19.79 -9.61
CA LEU A 8 -6.83 20.59 -9.39
C LEU A 8 -5.72 19.78 -8.71
N TYR A 9 -6.05 18.87 -7.79
CA TYR A 9 -5.08 17.97 -7.19
C TYR A 9 -4.45 17.02 -8.22
N PHE A 10 -5.28 16.41 -9.09
CA PHE A 10 -4.82 15.44 -10.07
C PHE A 10 -4.11 16.06 -11.28
N SER A 11 -4.35 17.34 -11.59
CA SER A 11 -3.58 18.04 -12.63
C SER A 11 -2.10 18.19 -12.26
N VAL A 12 -1.78 18.29 -10.96
CA VAL A 12 -0.40 18.34 -10.45
C VAL A 12 0.13 16.98 -9.98
N HIS A 13 -0.71 15.94 -9.92
CA HIS A 13 -0.32 14.56 -9.61
C HIS A 13 -0.78 13.57 -10.71
N PRO A 14 -0.30 13.72 -11.97
CA PRO A 14 -0.78 12.92 -13.10
C PRO A 14 -0.50 11.42 -12.96
N ASN A 15 0.59 11.04 -12.28
CA ASN A 15 0.91 9.64 -12.02
C ASN A 15 -0.13 8.98 -11.09
N GLN A 16 -0.58 9.69 -10.06
CA GLN A 16 -1.61 9.17 -9.16
C GLN A 16 -2.97 9.01 -9.86
N LEU A 17 -3.33 9.98 -10.71
CA LEU A 17 -4.53 9.87 -11.55
C LEU A 17 -4.41 8.65 -12.49
N ARG A 18 -3.25 8.49 -13.14
CA ARG A 18 -2.98 7.34 -14.00
C ARG A 18 -3.16 6.03 -13.23
N SER A 19 -2.61 5.87 -12.04
CA SER A 19 -2.76 4.64 -11.24
C SER A 19 -4.22 4.37 -10.87
N ILE A 20 -5.00 5.40 -10.52
CA ILE A 20 -6.44 5.25 -10.25
C ILE A 20 -7.20 4.81 -11.50
N LEU A 21 -6.92 5.43 -12.65
CA LEU A 21 -7.54 5.04 -13.92
C LEU A 21 -7.12 3.64 -14.36
N GLN A 22 -5.85 3.29 -14.18
CA GLN A 22 -5.34 1.96 -14.48
C GLN A 22 -6.06 0.90 -13.66
N TRP A 23 -6.18 1.11 -12.35
CA TRP A 23 -6.91 0.21 -11.47
C TRP A 23 -8.40 0.14 -11.83
N LYS A 24 -9.05 1.25 -12.21
CA LYS A 24 -10.48 1.25 -12.52
C LYS A 24 -10.84 0.67 -13.88
N ILE A 25 -9.96 0.79 -14.87
CA ILE A 25 -10.28 0.48 -16.28
C ILE A 25 -9.63 -0.84 -16.72
N TRP A 26 -8.42 -1.15 -16.23
CA TRP A 26 -7.63 -2.28 -16.72
C TRP A 26 -7.34 -3.34 -15.65
N HIS A 27 -7.83 -3.18 -14.42
CA HIS A 27 -7.78 -4.25 -13.44
C HIS A 27 -8.76 -5.36 -13.82
N ASP A 28 -8.23 -6.57 -13.98
CA ASP A 28 -9.03 -7.77 -14.19
C ASP A 28 -8.88 -8.63 -12.93
N PRO A 29 -9.93 -8.78 -12.11
CA PRO A 29 -9.87 -9.54 -10.88
C PRO A 29 -9.61 -11.03 -11.18
N VAL A 30 -8.78 -11.68 -10.36
CA VAL A 30 -8.41 -13.10 -10.56
C VAL A 30 -9.66 -13.99 -10.52
N HIS A 31 -10.58 -13.68 -9.60
CA HIS A 31 -11.89 -14.33 -9.50
C HIS A 31 -12.98 -13.28 -9.35
N ILE A 32 -14.15 -13.57 -9.92
CA ILE A 32 -15.31 -12.69 -9.89
C ILE A 32 -16.41 -13.36 -9.08
N ARG A 33 -16.82 -12.71 -8.00
CA ARG A 33 -18.01 -13.07 -7.22
C ARG A 33 -19.28 -12.92 -8.07
N ASN A 34 -20.24 -13.83 -7.90
CA ASN A 34 -21.55 -13.76 -8.57
C ASN A 34 -22.70 -13.68 -7.55
N PRO A 35 -23.14 -12.45 -7.19
CA PRO A 35 -24.19 -12.25 -6.20
C PRO A 35 -25.53 -12.92 -6.55
N GLN A 36 -25.83 -13.14 -7.84
CA GLN A 36 -27.11 -13.71 -8.27
C GLN A 36 -27.29 -15.18 -7.87
N LYS A 37 -26.21 -15.88 -7.55
CA LYS A 37 -26.22 -17.29 -7.13
C LYS A 37 -26.19 -17.47 -5.61
N GLU A 38 -26.11 -16.38 -4.86
CA GLU A 38 -25.92 -16.39 -3.42
C GLU A 38 -27.25 -16.37 -2.68
N SER A 39 -27.28 -16.96 -1.49
CA SER A 39 -28.39 -16.82 -0.55
C SER A 39 -28.53 -15.35 -0.11
N ALA A 40 -29.73 -14.96 0.35
CA ALA A 40 -29.94 -13.63 0.90
C ALA A 40 -29.03 -13.34 2.12
N THR A 41 -28.81 -14.37 2.96
CA THR A 41 -27.91 -14.32 4.12
C THR A 41 -26.45 -14.09 3.72
N LEU A 42 -25.98 -14.74 2.65
CA LEU A 42 -24.63 -14.52 2.14
C LEU A 42 -24.46 -13.13 1.52
N GLN A 43 -25.47 -12.63 0.80
CA GLN A 43 -25.45 -11.25 0.28
C GLN A 43 -25.34 -10.22 1.40
N GLU A 44 -26.07 -10.42 2.51
CA GLU A 44 -25.96 -9.57 3.70
C GLU A 44 -24.58 -9.68 4.36
N CYS A 45 -23.98 -10.88 4.45
CA CYS A 45 -22.59 -11.02 4.94
C CYS A 45 -21.62 -10.14 4.14
N PHE A 46 -21.69 -10.17 2.81
CA PHE A 46 -20.82 -9.32 1.99
C PHE A 46 -21.14 -7.82 2.06
N LYS A 47 -22.40 -7.45 2.29
CA LYS A 47 -22.76 -6.06 2.61
C LYS A 47 -22.08 -5.63 3.91
N TYR A 48 -22.10 -6.45 4.96
CA TYR A 48 -21.39 -6.15 6.20
C TYR A 48 -19.87 -6.12 6.00
N LEU A 49 -19.34 -6.96 5.11
CA LEU A 49 -17.93 -6.92 4.75
C LEU A 49 -17.57 -5.58 4.10
N ASP A 50 -18.36 -5.10 3.14
CA ASP A 50 -18.14 -3.80 2.49
C ASP A 50 -18.22 -2.63 3.48
N LEU A 51 -19.19 -2.66 4.40
CA LEU A 51 -19.39 -1.64 5.43
C LEU A 51 -18.21 -1.53 6.40
N THR A 52 -17.70 -2.68 6.86
CA THR A 52 -16.68 -2.74 7.91
C THR A 52 -15.24 -2.67 7.35
N SER A 53 -14.97 -3.34 6.23
CA SER A 53 -13.62 -3.57 5.66
C SER A 53 -13.21 -2.53 4.62
N ARG A 54 -14.17 -1.85 3.98
CA ARG A 54 -13.95 -0.85 2.92
C ARG A 54 -13.02 -1.35 1.82
N SER A 55 -11.79 -0.84 1.73
CA SER A 55 -10.83 -1.20 0.67
C SER A 55 -10.37 -2.65 0.73
N PHE A 56 -10.36 -3.27 1.92
CA PHE A 56 -9.94 -4.65 2.07
C PHE A 56 -11.03 -5.65 1.63
N SER A 57 -12.30 -5.22 1.61
CA SER A 57 -13.41 -6.02 1.04
C SER A 57 -13.17 -6.37 -0.43
N ALA A 58 -12.67 -5.42 -1.22
CA ALA A 58 -12.37 -5.65 -2.63
C ALA A 58 -11.33 -6.77 -2.81
N VAL A 59 -10.31 -6.81 -1.96
CA VAL A 59 -9.26 -7.84 -2.01
C VAL A 59 -9.81 -9.21 -1.60
N ILE A 60 -10.69 -9.27 -0.60
CA ILE A 60 -11.37 -10.52 -0.20
C ILE A 60 -12.26 -11.04 -1.32
N GLN A 61 -13.01 -10.16 -2.01
CA GLN A 61 -13.94 -10.56 -3.06
C GLN A 61 -13.28 -11.13 -4.33
N GLU A 62 -11.96 -10.96 -4.49
CA GLU A 62 -11.17 -11.52 -5.59
C GLU A 62 -10.54 -12.87 -5.27
N LEU A 63 -10.74 -13.40 -4.06
CA LEU A 63 -10.21 -14.69 -3.63
C LEU A 63 -10.78 -15.86 -4.41
N ASN A 64 -10.00 -16.94 -4.45
CA ASN A 64 -10.40 -18.24 -4.95
C ASN A 64 -11.77 -18.64 -4.37
N PRO A 65 -12.73 -19.13 -5.19
CA PRO A 65 -14.07 -19.50 -4.72
C PRO A 65 -14.09 -20.45 -3.51
N GLU A 66 -13.05 -21.28 -3.36
CA GLU A 66 -12.88 -22.18 -2.22
C GLU A 66 -12.67 -21.44 -0.88
N LEU A 67 -12.05 -20.25 -0.91
CA LEU A 67 -11.68 -19.45 0.26
C LEU A 67 -12.47 -18.16 0.43
N LEU A 68 -13.14 -17.68 -0.62
CA LEU A 68 -13.90 -16.43 -0.62
C LEU A 68 -14.87 -16.33 0.58
N VAL A 69 -15.75 -17.32 0.74
CA VAL A 69 -16.75 -17.32 1.82
C VAL A 69 -16.12 -17.59 3.19
N PRO A 70 -15.27 -18.64 3.38
CA PRO A 70 -14.61 -18.87 4.67
C PRO A 70 -13.84 -17.66 5.19
N ILE A 71 -13.10 -16.94 4.35
CA ILE A 71 -12.31 -15.78 4.77
C ILE A 71 -13.19 -14.55 5.03
N ALA A 72 -14.25 -14.34 4.23
CA ALA A 72 -15.22 -13.29 4.51
C ALA A 72 -15.89 -13.49 5.88
N LEU A 73 -16.33 -14.72 6.17
CA LEU A 73 -16.94 -15.06 7.47
C LEU A 73 -15.92 -14.96 8.60
N PHE A 74 -14.69 -15.44 8.40
CA PHE A 74 -13.63 -15.31 9.39
C PHE A 74 -13.38 -13.84 9.76
N TYR A 75 -13.29 -12.95 8.75
CA TYR A 75 -13.17 -11.52 8.97
C TYR A 75 -14.36 -10.95 9.77
N LEU A 76 -15.60 -11.28 9.39
CA LEU A 76 -16.80 -10.76 10.07
C LEU A 76 -16.90 -11.24 11.52
N ILE A 77 -16.53 -12.50 11.78
CA ILE A 77 -16.53 -13.05 13.15
C ILE A 77 -15.53 -12.30 14.02
N LEU A 78 -14.29 -12.13 13.55
CA LEU A 78 -13.28 -11.39 14.30
C LEU A 78 -13.62 -9.91 14.42
N ARG A 79 -14.23 -9.29 13.42
CA ARG A 79 -14.73 -7.91 13.50
C ARG A 79 -15.86 -7.76 14.52
N GLY A 80 -16.75 -8.75 14.62
CA GLY A 80 -17.78 -8.78 15.66
C GLY A 80 -17.18 -8.86 17.06
N LEU A 81 -16.15 -9.70 17.24
CA LEU A 81 -15.40 -9.81 18.49
C LEU A 81 -14.71 -8.48 18.86
N ASP A 82 -13.99 -7.88 17.90
CA ASP A 82 -13.31 -6.57 18.01
C ASP A 82 -14.30 -5.45 18.42
N THR A 83 -15.50 -5.44 17.81
CA THR A 83 -16.54 -4.44 18.11
C THR A 83 -17.09 -4.57 19.54
N ILE A 84 -17.05 -5.75 20.16
CA ILE A 84 -17.40 -5.93 21.59
C ILE A 84 -16.25 -5.46 22.49
N GLU A 85 -15.02 -5.71 22.08
CA GLU A 85 -13.81 -5.36 22.83
C GLU A 85 -13.59 -3.84 22.88
N ASP A 86 -13.62 -3.16 21.73
CA ASP A 86 -13.38 -1.72 21.57
C ASP A 86 -14.47 -0.84 22.22
N ASP A 87 -15.68 -1.38 22.40
CA ASP A 87 -16.82 -0.60 22.91
C ASP A 87 -16.71 -0.34 24.41
N MET A 88 -16.29 0.88 24.76
CA MET A 88 -16.13 1.35 26.14
C MET A 88 -17.45 1.55 26.88
N THR A 89 -18.60 1.45 26.21
CA THR A 89 -19.93 1.54 26.84
C THR A 89 -20.41 0.22 27.44
N ILE A 90 -19.80 -0.90 27.07
CA ILE A 90 -20.13 -2.23 27.60
C ILE A 90 -19.38 -2.46 28.92
N PRO A 91 -20.09 -2.69 30.05
CA PRO A 91 -19.46 -3.00 31.33
C PRO A 91 -18.62 -4.28 31.26
N LEU A 92 -17.52 -4.33 32.00
CA LEU A 92 -16.59 -5.46 31.99
C LEU A 92 -17.28 -6.78 32.37
N GLU A 93 -18.25 -6.73 33.30
CA GLU A 93 -19.02 -7.90 33.75
C GLU A 93 -19.85 -8.54 32.62
N THR A 94 -20.19 -7.77 31.59
CA THR A 94 -20.87 -8.23 30.39
C THR A 94 -19.89 -8.54 29.27
N LYS A 95 -18.84 -7.71 29.12
CA LYS A 95 -17.82 -7.83 28.07
C LYS A 95 -17.01 -9.11 28.21
N GLU A 96 -16.45 -9.39 29.39
CA GLU A 96 -15.54 -10.52 29.59
C GLU A 96 -16.19 -11.87 29.23
N PRO A 97 -17.40 -12.22 29.74
CA PRO A 97 -18.05 -13.48 29.37
C PRO A 97 -18.37 -13.58 27.87
N LEU A 98 -18.75 -12.46 27.22
CA LEU A 98 -19.03 -12.44 25.79
C LEU A 98 -17.77 -12.73 24.97
N LEU A 99 -16.64 -12.12 25.32
CA LEU A 99 -15.36 -12.33 24.62
C LEU A 99 -14.88 -13.78 24.76
N ARG A 100 -14.89 -14.33 25.98
CA ARG A 100 -14.43 -15.71 26.23
C ARG A 100 -15.33 -16.76 25.57
N ASP A 101 -16.65 -16.57 25.62
CA ASP A 101 -17.63 -17.52 25.06
C ASP A 101 -17.93 -17.28 23.56
N PHE A 102 -17.29 -16.32 22.91
CA PHE A 102 -17.64 -15.92 21.54
C PHE A 102 -17.55 -17.10 20.54
N HIS A 103 -16.56 -17.98 20.72
CA HIS A 103 -16.40 -19.21 19.93
C HIS A 103 -17.56 -20.20 20.06
N ASN A 104 -18.29 -20.20 21.19
CA ASN A 104 -19.53 -20.97 21.34
C ASN A 104 -20.74 -20.16 20.87
N ILE A 105 -20.70 -18.83 20.97
CA ILE A 105 -21.75 -17.95 20.47
C ILE A 105 -21.94 -18.10 18.96
N ILE A 106 -20.86 -18.21 18.19
CA ILE A 106 -20.94 -18.42 16.73
C ILE A 106 -21.60 -19.75 16.34
N GLU A 107 -21.89 -20.64 17.29
CA GLU A 107 -22.65 -21.88 17.09
C GLU A 107 -24.15 -21.74 17.40
N LYS A 108 -24.55 -20.68 18.12
CA LYS A 108 -25.92 -20.48 18.62
C LYS A 108 -26.81 -19.88 17.52
N ASP A 109 -27.78 -20.66 17.03
CA ASP A 109 -28.70 -20.20 15.98
C ASP A 109 -29.48 -18.93 16.40
N GLY A 110 -29.53 -17.96 15.48
CA GLY A 110 -30.28 -16.73 15.68
C GLY A 110 -29.67 -15.76 16.71
N TRP A 111 -28.44 -16.00 17.18
CA TRP A 111 -27.80 -15.08 18.10
C TRP A 111 -27.53 -13.72 17.43
N THR A 112 -27.89 -12.65 18.14
CA THR A 112 -27.66 -11.26 17.77
C THR A 112 -27.29 -10.49 19.04
N PHE A 113 -26.63 -9.34 18.88
CA PHE A 113 -26.24 -8.48 19.99
C PHE A 113 -26.50 -7.01 19.67
N ASN A 114 -27.35 -6.40 20.49
CA ASN A 114 -27.76 -4.99 20.37
C ASN A 114 -27.29 -4.16 21.58
N GLY A 115 -26.32 -4.67 22.35
CA GLY A 115 -25.81 -4.05 23.57
C GLY A 115 -24.73 -3.00 23.34
N ASN A 116 -24.21 -2.87 22.11
CA ASN A 116 -23.24 -1.84 21.78
C ASN A 116 -23.82 -0.42 21.87
N GLY A 117 -22.93 0.52 22.18
CA GLY A 117 -23.21 1.95 22.16
C GLY A 117 -23.75 2.40 20.79
N PRO A 118 -24.70 3.34 20.73
CA PRO A 118 -25.33 3.75 19.47
C PRO A 118 -24.37 4.45 18.49
N ALA A 119 -23.22 4.90 18.99
CA ALA A 119 -22.17 5.52 18.19
C ALA A 119 -21.16 4.50 17.62
N GLU A 120 -21.23 3.23 18.04
CA GLU A 120 -20.26 2.24 17.56
C GLU A 120 -20.44 1.95 16.08
N LYS A 121 -19.36 2.19 15.34
CA LYS A 121 -19.38 2.26 13.87
C LYS A 121 -19.85 0.96 13.23
N ASP A 122 -19.42 -0.18 13.78
CA ASP A 122 -19.65 -1.50 13.20
C ASP A 122 -20.75 -2.29 13.96
N ARG A 123 -21.51 -1.63 14.84
CA ARG A 123 -22.62 -2.20 15.63
C ARG A 123 -23.64 -2.98 14.80
N GLU A 124 -23.95 -2.52 13.60
CA GLU A 124 -24.94 -3.15 12.72
C GLU A 124 -24.61 -4.62 12.43
N LEU A 125 -23.32 -4.97 12.35
CA LEU A 125 -22.87 -6.35 12.16
C LEU A 125 -23.33 -7.26 13.31
N LEU A 126 -23.23 -6.78 14.55
CA LEU A 126 -23.62 -7.55 15.75
C LEU A 126 -25.14 -7.65 15.89
N VAL A 127 -25.87 -6.61 15.49
CA VAL A 127 -27.34 -6.60 15.48
C VAL A 127 -27.91 -7.66 14.53
N HIS A 128 -27.22 -7.94 13.44
CA HIS A 128 -27.61 -8.92 12.42
C HIS A 128 -26.63 -10.10 12.32
N PHE A 129 -25.99 -10.46 13.44
CA PHE A 129 -24.95 -11.49 13.45
C PHE A 129 -25.48 -12.90 13.13
N ASP A 130 -26.80 -13.09 13.20
CA ASP A 130 -27.49 -14.33 12.84
C ASP A 130 -27.22 -14.77 11.39
N VAL A 131 -27.02 -13.82 10.47
CA VAL A 131 -26.70 -14.15 9.07
C VAL A 131 -25.30 -14.74 8.94
N VAL A 132 -24.34 -14.26 9.74
CA VAL A 132 -22.96 -14.75 9.78
C VAL A 132 -22.93 -16.18 10.33
N ILE A 133 -23.69 -16.43 11.41
CA ILE A 133 -23.82 -17.77 12.01
C ILE A 133 -24.46 -18.75 11.02
N THR A 134 -25.51 -18.31 10.31
CA THR A 134 -26.19 -19.13 9.31
C THR A 134 -25.22 -19.60 8.23
N GLU A 135 -24.44 -18.69 7.66
CA GLU A 135 -23.46 -19.02 6.61
C GLU A 135 -22.25 -19.80 7.14
N LEU A 136 -21.81 -19.56 8.39
CA LEU A 136 -20.75 -20.32 9.04
C LEU A 136 -21.09 -21.82 9.16
N LYS A 137 -22.38 -22.17 9.29
CA LYS A 137 -22.80 -23.57 9.33
C LYS A 137 -22.78 -24.26 7.97
N LEU A 138 -22.68 -23.51 6.88
CA LEU A 138 -22.67 -24.03 5.52
C LEU A 138 -21.26 -24.30 4.97
N ILE A 139 -20.21 -23.71 5.57
CA ILE A 139 -18.83 -23.95 5.14
C ILE A 139 -18.32 -25.33 5.59
N LYS A 140 -17.18 -25.75 5.02
CA LYS A 140 -16.57 -27.04 5.35
C LYS A 140 -16.23 -27.13 6.85
N PRO A 141 -16.47 -28.28 7.51
CA PRO A 141 -16.18 -28.46 8.93
C PRO A 141 -14.74 -28.13 9.32
N ALA A 142 -13.76 -28.42 8.45
CA ALA A 142 -12.36 -28.09 8.70
C ALA A 142 -12.11 -26.58 8.84
N TYR A 143 -12.73 -25.75 7.97
CA TYR A 143 -12.62 -24.30 8.04
C TYR A 143 -13.33 -23.74 9.26
N LYS A 144 -14.51 -24.25 9.55
CA LYS A 144 -15.27 -23.87 10.74
C LYS A 144 -14.49 -24.14 12.02
N ALA A 145 -13.83 -25.31 12.13
CA ALA A 145 -13.00 -25.65 13.28
C ALA A 145 -11.79 -24.72 13.43
N ILE A 146 -11.14 -24.32 12.32
CA ILE A 146 -10.05 -23.33 12.34
C ILE A 146 -10.55 -21.98 12.85
N ILE A 147 -11.68 -21.50 12.32
CA ILE A 147 -12.28 -20.21 12.70
C ILE A 147 -12.65 -20.21 14.19
N ALA A 148 -13.29 -21.28 14.68
CA ALA A 148 -13.68 -21.39 16.08
C ALA A 148 -12.46 -21.39 17.02
N ASP A 149 -11.41 -22.16 16.71
CA ASP A 149 -10.17 -22.21 17.50
C ASP A 149 -9.47 -20.84 17.58
N ILE A 150 -9.37 -20.11 16.46
CA ILE A 150 -8.79 -18.76 16.48
C ILE A 150 -9.68 -17.78 17.25
N THR A 151 -10.99 -17.88 17.08
CA THR A 151 -11.96 -17.04 17.80
C THR A 151 -11.86 -17.25 19.31
N GLU A 152 -11.68 -18.49 19.77
CA GLU A 152 -11.48 -18.82 21.18
C GLU A 152 -10.19 -18.20 21.73
N LYS A 153 -9.06 -18.40 21.03
CA LYS A 153 -7.76 -17.85 21.44
C LYS A 153 -7.78 -16.32 21.50
N MET A 154 -8.34 -15.68 20.46
CA MET A 154 -8.41 -14.21 20.37
C MET A 154 -9.37 -13.64 21.40
N GLY A 155 -10.53 -14.27 21.61
CA GLY A 155 -11.50 -13.85 22.63
C GLY A 155 -10.96 -13.96 24.05
N ASN A 156 -10.20 -15.02 24.36
CA ASN A 156 -9.52 -15.14 25.65
C ASN A 156 -8.43 -14.09 25.84
N GLY A 157 -7.59 -13.85 24.82
CA GLY A 157 -6.56 -12.81 24.88
C GLY A 157 -7.16 -11.42 25.09
N MET A 158 -8.18 -11.05 24.30
CA MET A 158 -8.90 -9.78 24.43
C MET A 158 -9.56 -9.61 25.81
N ALA A 159 -10.14 -10.67 26.36
CA ALA A 159 -10.70 -10.67 27.70
C ALA A 159 -9.63 -10.41 28.78
N ASP A 160 -8.45 -11.02 28.64
CA ASP A 160 -7.34 -10.82 29.57
C ASP A 160 -6.84 -9.36 29.55
N TYR A 161 -6.76 -8.73 28.37
CA TYR A 161 -6.41 -7.31 28.24
C TYR A 161 -7.50 -6.37 28.78
N ALA A 162 -8.78 -6.66 28.49
CA ALA A 162 -9.89 -5.86 29.00
C ALA A 162 -9.93 -5.85 30.54
N ASN A 163 -9.58 -6.97 31.19
CA ASN A 163 -9.53 -7.10 32.64
C ASN A 163 -8.20 -6.61 33.27
N ASN A 164 -7.22 -6.21 32.45
CA ASN A 164 -5.91 -5.78 32.93
C ASN A 164 -5.93 -4.30 33.34
N ALA A 165 -6.17 -4.04 34.62
CA ALA A 165 -6.18 -2.70 35.19
C ALA A 165 -4.87 -1.92 34.99
N GLU A 166 -3.72 -2.60 34.96
CA GLU A 166 -2.41 -1.98 34.71
C GLU A 166 -2.27 -1.56 33.25
N PHE A 167 -2.66 -2.42 32.30
CA PHE A 167 -2.71 -2.07 30.89
C PHE A 167 -3.66 -0.90 30.62
N ASN A 168 -4.83 -0.90 31.25
CA ASN A 168 -5.82 0.17 31.10
C ASN A 168 -5.34 1.51 31.71
N ALA A 169 -4.49 1.48 32.73
CA ALA A 169 -3.96 2.69 33.37
C ALA A 169 -2.67 3.21 32.70
N ASP A 170 -1.72 2.31 32.42
CA ASP A 170 -0.35 2.63 32.05
C ASP A 170 0.00 2.24 30.60
N GLY A 171 -0.86 1.50 29.91
CA GLY A 171 -0.65 1.00 28.55
C GLY A 171 0.27 -0.21 28.49
N VAL A 172 0.95 -0.39 27.35
CA VAL A 172 1.92 -1.47 27.16
C VAL A 172 3.24 -1.14 27.89
N ASN A 173 3.76 -2.07 28.69
CA ASN A 173 4.99 -1.87 29.45
C ASN A 173 6.25 -2.20 28.64
N THR A 174 6.43 -3.47 28.24
CA THR A 174 7.65 -3.95 27.57
C THR A 174 7.46 -4.21 26.08
N VAL A 175 8.55 -4.34 25.33
CA VAL A 175 8.48 -4.78 23.92
C VAL A 175 7.89 -6.19 23.80
N LYS A 176 8.08 -7.05 24.81
CA LYS A 176 7.47 -8.38 24.83
C LYS A 176 5.96 -8.31 25.03
N ASP A 177 5.48 -7.42 25.89
CA ASP A 177 4.03 -7.20 26.06
C ASP A 177 3.42 -6.62 24.78
N TYR A 178 4.17 -5.75 24.09
CA TYR A 178 3.78 -5.22 22.78
C TYR A 178 3.64 -6.31 21.71
N GLU A 179 4.64 -7.21 21.64
CA GLU A 179 4.61 -8.36 20.74
C GLU A 179 3.49 -9.33 21.11
N LEU A 180 3.27 -9.59 22.40
CA LEU A 180 2.18 -10.44 22.88
C LEU A 180 0.80 -9.85 22.54
N TYR A 181 0.62 -8.54 22.72
CA TYR A 181 -0.61 -7.85 22.31
C TYR A 181 -0.84 -8.02 20.81
N CYS A 182 0.17 -7.69 19.98
CA CYS A 182 0.08 -7.85 18.53
C CYS A 182 -0.14 -9.32 18.11
N HIS A 183 0.38 -10.30 18.85
CA HIS A 183 0.14 -11.72 18.63
C HIS A 183 -1.36 -12.04 18.75
N TYR A 184 -2.01 -11.60 19.85
CA TYR A 184 -3.44 -11.88 20.04
C TYR A 184 -4.32 -11.21 19.00
N VAL A 185 -4.07 -9.94 18.66
CA VAL A 185 -4.99 -9.17 17.79
C VAL A 185 -4.69 -9.32 16.29
N ALA A 186 -3.48 -9.78 15.91
CA ALA A 186 -3.08 -9.89 14.50
C ALA A 186 -2.30 -11.18 14.16
N GLY A 187 -1.43 -11.66 15.07
CA GLY A 187 -0.69 -12.91 14.87
C GLY A 187 -1.60 -14.13 14.72
N LEU A 188 -2.59 -14.27 15.61
CA LEU A 188 -3.62 -15.31 15.55
C LEU A 188 -4.47 -15.25 14.27
N VAL A 189 -4.75 -14.05 13.77
CA VAL A 189 -5.43 -13.86 12.48
C VAL A 189 -4.57 -14.43 11.35
N GLY A 190 -3.27 -14.16 11.37
CA GLY A 190 -2.28 -14.77 10.49
C GLY A 190 -2.33 -16.30 10.57
N GLU A 191 -2.31 -16.87 11.77
CA GLU A 191 -2.38 -18.33 12.00
C GLU A 191 -3.62 -18.95 11.35
N GLY A 192 -4.79 -18.36 11.61
CA GLY A 192 -6.05 -18.79 11.02
C GLY A 192 -6.03 -18.75 9.50
N LEU A 193 -5.57 -17.64 8.91
CA LEU A 193 -5.45 -17.49 7.47
C LEU A 193 -4.48 -18.53 6.88
N THR A 194 -3.29 -18.72 7.46
CA THR A 194 -2.33 -19.73 6.99
C THR A 194 -2.94 -21.13 7.02
N ARG A 195 -3.65 -21.50 8.09
CA ARG A 195 -4.33 -22.80 8.21
C ARG A 195 -5.42 -22.97 7.15
N LEU A 196 -6.22 -21.94 6.88
CA LEU A 196 -7.21 -21.95 5.79
C LEU A 196 -6.55 -22.11 4.41
N PHE A 197 -5.44 -21.42 4.16
CA PHE A 197 -4.70 -21.52 2.88
C PHE A 197 -4.08 -22.91 2.67
N VAL A 198 -3.57 -23.53 3.73
CA VAL A 198 -2.97 -24.86 3.64
C VAL A 198 -4.04 -25.94 3.52
N GLU A 199 -5.13 -25.83 4.28
CA GLU A 199 -6.27 -26.76 4.21
C GLU A 199 -6.93 -26.74 2.82
N SER A 200 -7.07 -25.55 2.22
CA SER A 200 -7.53 -25.40 0.82
C SER A 200 -6.51 -25.83 -0.24
N LYS A 201 -5.29 -26.21 0.15
CA LYS A 201 -4.16 -26.59 -0.71
C LYS A 201 -3.63 -25.46 -1.61
N LEU A 202 -3.97 -24.21 -1.27
CA LEU A 202 -3.56 -23.01 -2.01
C LEU A 202 -2.26 -22.38 -1.48
N ALA A 203 -1.71 -22.92 -0.38
CA ALA A 203 -0.39 -22.59 0.13
C ALA A 203 0.49 -23.84 0.34
N ASN A 204 1.78 -23.62 0.62
CA ASN A 204 2.72 -24.67 0.97
C ASN A 204 2.51 -25.12 2.43
N PRO A 205 2.26 -26.42 2.70
CA PRO A 205 2.14 -26.92 4.07
C PRO A 205 3.35 -26.66 4.97
N ALA A 206 4.54 -26.43 4.39
CA ALA A 206 5.73 -26.05 5.13
C ALA A 206 5.56 -24.75 5.95
N LEU A 207 4.61 -23.87 5.58
CA LEU A 207 4.29 -22.68 6.36
C LEU A 207 3.79 -23.03 7.77
N LEU A 208 3.08 -24.15 7.95
CA LEU A 208 2.63 -24.59 9.28
C LEU A 208 3.78 -25.01 10.20
N SER A 209 4.93 -25.40 9.62
CA SER A 209 6.13 -25.74 10.38
C SER A 209 7.00 -24.53 10.73
N ARG A 210 6.59 -23.33 10.29
CA ARG A 210 7.30 -22.06 10.47
C ARG A 210 6.37 -20.96 11.00
N PRO A 211 5.82 -21.12 12.21
CA PRO A 211 4.87 -20.18 12.78
C PRO A 211 5.45 -18.76 12.92
N GLU A 212 6.77 -18.61 13.02
CA GLU A 212 7.46 -17.32 13.06
C GLU A 212 7.17 -16.45 11.83
N LEU A 213 7.04 -17.05 10.65
CA LEU A 213 6.74 -16.33 9.41
C LEU A 213 5.32 -15.77 9.41
N THR A 214 4.38 -16.60 9.87
CA THR A 214 2.97 -16.21 10.02
C THR A 214 2.81 -15.12 11.08
N GLU A 215 3.52 -15.26 12.21
CA GLU A 215 3.54 -14.25 13.26
C GLU A 215 4.04 -12.91 12.72
N SER A 216 5.16 -12.91 11.97
CA SER A 216 5.71 -11.70 11.37
C SER A 216 4.77 -11.00 10.38
N MET A 217 3.96 -11.75 9.63
CA MET A 217 2.91 -11.15 8.78
C MET A 217 1.90 -10.34 9.61
N GLY A 218 1.46 -10.85 10.76
CA GLY A 218 0.53 -10.16 11.66
C GLY A 218 1.20 -8.98 12.36
N GLN A 219 2.38 -9.20 12.94
CA GLN A 219 3.17 -8.18 13.63
C GLN A 219 3.50 -6.99 12.73
N PHE A 220 3.92 -7.23 11.49
CA PHE A 220 4.28 -6.13 10.58
C PHE A 220 3.09 -5.20 10.29
N LEU A 221 1.90 -5.76 10.04
CA LEU A 221 0.69 -4.99 9.79
C LEU A 221 0.25 -4.22 11.04
N GLN A 222 0.16 -4.92 12.18
CA GLN A 222 -0.35 -4.31 13.41
C GLN A 222 0.58 -3.23 13.95
N LYS A 223 1.88 -3.50 13.97
CA LYS A 223 2.87 -2.50 14.40
C LYS A 223 2.85 -1.27 13.49
N THR A 224 2.68 -1.46 12.18
CA THR A 224 2.55 -0.33 11.24
C THR A 224 1.31 0.52 11.52
N ASN A 225 0.18 -0.12 11.84
CA ASN A 225 -1.05 0.57 12.20
C ASN A 225 -0.87 1.39 13.48
N ILE A 226 -0.36 0.77 14.55
CA ILE A 226 -0.11 1.42 15.84
C ILE A 226 0.82 2.64 15.70
N ILE A 227 1.86 2.55 14.87
CA ILE A 227 2.77 3.69 14.62
C ILE A 227 2.06 4.85 13.93
N ARG A 228 1.24 4.55 12.93
CA ARG A 228 0.52 5.55 12.14
C ARG A 228 -0.59 6.22 12.95
N ASP A 229 -1.28 5.45 13.78
CA ASP A 229 -2.52 5.84 14.43
C ASP A 229 -2.30 6.41 15.86
N VAL A 230 -1.03 6.55 16.30
CA VAL A 230 -0.62 7.03 17.64
C VAL A 230 -1.35 8.29 18.14
N LYS A 231 -1.70 9.24 17.27
CA LYS A 231 -2.44 10.46 17.67
C LYS A 231 -3.93 10.19 17.88
N GLU A 232 -4.52 9.34 17.05
CA GLU A 232 -5.92 8.93 17.17
C GLU A 232 -6.10 8.11 18.45
N ASP A 233 -5.21 7.14 18.68
CA ASP A 233 -5.20 6.33 19.89
C ASP A 233 -5.06 7.19 21.16
N PHE A 234 -4.17 8.19 21.14
CA PHE A 234 -4.00 9.10 22.27
C PHE A 234 -5.25 9.96 22.56
N ASP A 235 -5.95 10.40 21.53
CA ASP A 235 -7.20 11.15 21.68
C ASP A 235 -8.29 10.28 22.32
N ASP A 236 -8.32 9.00 21.95
CA ASP A 236 -9.22 7.97 22.49
C ASP A 236 -8.76 7.39 23.83
N LYS A 237 -7.69 7.93 24.44
CA LYS A 237 -7.10 7.48 25.71
C LYS A 237 -6.50 6.07 25.68
N ARG A 238 -6.13 5.57 24.50
CA ARG A 238 -5.43 4.30 24.29
C ARG A 238 -3.92 4.53 24.13
N ARG A 239 -3.11 3.60 24.62
CA ARG A 239 -1.63 3.71 24.64
C ARG A 239 -0.96 2.38 24.30
N PHE A 240 -0.57 2.23 23.03
CA PHE A 240 0.03 0.98 22.54
C PHE A 240 1.55 1.01 22.37
N TYR A 241 2.17 2.20 22.36
CA TYR A 241 3.63 2.30 22.36
C TYR A 241 4.16 1.78 23.70
N PRO A 242 5.12 0.83 23.70
CA PRO A 242 5.62 0.27 24.94
C PRO A 242 6.43 1.30 25.73
N LYS A 243 6.22 1.34 27.05
CA LYS A 243 6.96 2.18 28.01
C LYS A 243 8.46 1.98 27.90
N GLU A 244 8.92 0.76 27.70
CA GLU A 244 10.32 0.43 27.45
C GLU A 244 10.91 1.22 26.28
N ILE A 245 10.13 1.60 25.27
CA ILE A 245 10.58 2.43 24.15
C ILE A 245 10.39 3.91 24.46
N TRP A 246 9.15 4.36 24.72
CA TRP A 246 8.88 5.81 24.77
C TRP A 246 9.55 6.51 25.96
N SER A 247 9.75 5.81 27.09
CA SER A 247 10.38 6.39 28.29
C SER A 247 11.88 6.68 28.13
N LYS A 248 12.52 6.16 27.07
CA LYS A 248 13.89 6.53 26.69
C LYS A 248 13.97 7.95 26.12
N HIS A 249 12.85 8.47 25.59
CA HIS A 249 12.80 9.71 24.83
C HIS A 249 12.08 10.83 25.58
N VAL A 250 11.04 10.51 26.34
CA VAL A 250 10.23 11.49 27.11
C VAL A 250 9.90 10.96 28.51
N THR A 251 9.51 11.86 29.43
CA THR A 251 9.18 11.48 30.82
C THR A 251 7.76 10.96 30.94
N ASN A 252 6.79 11.61 30.31
CA ASN A 252 5.40 11.15 30.26
C ASN A 252 4.98 10.88 28.81
N PHE A 253 4.00 9.99 28.61
CA PHE A 253 3.58 9.62 27.25
C PHE A 253 3.01 10.81 26.46
N GLU A 254 2.23 11.68 27.12
CA GLU A 254 1.66 12.89 26.53
C GLU A 254 2.70 13.89 26.01
N ASP A 255 3.93 13.83 26.52
CA ASP A 255 5.02 14.70 26.09
C ASP A 255 5.42 14.45 24.63
N LEU A 256 5.10 13.28 24.05
CA LEU A 256 5.28 12.98 22.62
C LEU A 256 4.48 13.92 21.72
N PHE A 257 3.42 14.55 22.25
CA PHE A 257 2.51 15.42 21.49
C PHE A 257 2.79 16.91 21.75
N ASP A 258 3.68 17.27 22.68
CA ASP A 258 4.13 18.66 22.86
C ASP A 258 5.09 19.04 21.70
N PRO A 259 4.79 20.12 20.94
CA PRO A 259 5.70 20.62 19.91
C PRO A 259 7.14 20.88 20.36
N LYS A 260 7.38 21.14 21.65
CA LYS A 260 8.73 21.33 22.23
C LYS A 260 9.57 20.06 22.23
N ASN A 261 8.92 18.89 22.29
CA ASN A 261 9.58 17.58 22.35
C ASN A 261 9.62 16.89 20.99
N LEU A 262 9.39 17.63 19.89
CA LEU A 262 9.23 17.03 18.56
C LEU A 262 10.42 16.14 18.16
N ASP A 263 11.65 16.54 18.40
CA ASP A 263 12.82 15.72 18.05
C ASP A 263 12.88 14.41 18.86
N ALA A 264 12.53 14.45 20.14
CA ALA A 264 12.43 13.26 20.99
C ALA A 264 11.28 12.34 20.51
N ALA A 265 10.14 12.91 20.16
CA ALA A 265 9.02 12.17 19.59
C ALA A 265 9.40 11.49 18.26
N LEU A 266 10.12 12.18 17.38
CA LEU A 266 10.64 11.61 16.13
C LEU A 266 11.66 10.49 16.37
N ASN A 267 12.49 10.57 17.41
CA ASN A 267 13.42 9.50 17.79
C ASN A 267 12.66 8.28 18.33
N CYS A 268 11.63 8.49 19.15
CA CYS A 268 10.74 7.43 19.62
C CYS A 268 10.01 6.74 18.47
N SER A 269 9.44 7.50 17.54
CA SER A 269 8.78 6.95 16.34
C SER A 269 9.75 6.16 15.45
N SER A 270 11.00 6.62 15.34
CA SER A 270 12.04 5.89 14.61
C SER A 270 12.33 4.51 15.23
N GLU A 271 12.42 4.43 16.57
CA GLU A 271 12.61 3.16 17.27
C GLU A 271 11.43 2.21 17.07
N MET A 272 10.20 2.74 17.01
CA MET A 272 9.02 1.93 16.68
C MET A 272 9.03 1.43 15.23
N VAL A 273 9.43 2.28 14.27
CA VAL A 273 9.59 1.87 12.86
C VAL A 273 10.67 0.80 12.73
N LEU A 274 11.81 0.94 13.44
CA LEU A 274 12.84 -0.10 13.50
C LEU A 274 12.28 -1.42 14.00
N ASN A 275 11.48 -1.39 15.07
CA ASN A 275 10.85 -2.59 15.63
C ASN A 275 9.95 -3.29 14.61
N ALA A 276 9.17 -2.54 13.82
CA ALA A 276 8.34 -3.10 12.74
C ALA A 276 9.19 -3.63 11.56
N LEU A 277 10.20 -2.89 11.10
CA LEU A 277 11.03 -3.27 9.93
C LEU A 277 11.73 -4.62 10.09
N ARG A 278 11.94 -5.10 11.32
CA ARG A 278 12.54 -6.41 11.62
C ARG A 278 11.73 -7.61 11.12
N HIS A 279 10.45 -7.41 10.77
CA HIS A 279 9.59 -8.48 10.24
C HIS A 279 9.53 -8.51 8.70
N ALA A 280 10.09 -7.50 8.02
CA ALA A 280 9.83 -7.29 6.60
C ALA A 280 10.38 -8.40 5.67
N ASP A 281 11.56 -8.94 5.98
CA ASP A 281 12.17 -10.06 5.24
C ASP A 281 11.42 -11.38 5.48
N GLU A 282 10.98 -11.63 6.70
CA GLU A 282 10.13 -12.78 7.02
C GLU A 282 8.76 -12.71 6.31
N CYS A 283 8.16 -11.52 6.17
CA CYS A 283 6.98 -11.32 5.34
C CYS A 283 7.22 -11.70 3.86
N LEU A 284 8.35 -11.28 3.29
CA LEU A 284 8.73 -11.66 1.92
C LEU A 284 8.93 -13.18 1.80
N PHE A 285 9.54 -13.82 2.80
CA PHE A 285 9.71 -15.28 2.83
C PHE A 285 8.36 -16.00 2.92
N TYR A 286 7.44 -15.54 3.77
CA TYR A 286 6.09 -16.09 3.88
C TYR A 286 5.37 -16.08 2.53
N MET A 287 5.41 -14.94 1.83
CA MET A 287 4.75 -14.77 0.54
C MET A 287 5.30 -15.72 -0.55
N ALA A 288 6.55 -16.16 -0.45
CA ALA A 288 7.12 -17.18 -1.33
C ALA A 288 6.49 -18.57 -1.15
N GLY A 289 5.81 -18.82 -0.03
CA GLY A 289 5.11 -20.07 0.27
C GLY A 289 3.68 -20.14 -0.28
N ILE A 290 3.16 -19.07 -0.89
CA ILE A 290 1.80 -19.01 -1.44
C ILE A 290 1.80 -19.49 -2.89
N LYS A 291 0.83 -20.34 -3.25
CA LYS A 291 0.76 -20.98 -4.57
C LYS A 291 -0.30 -20.38 -5.48
N ASP A 292 -1.43 -19.97 -4.91
CA ASP A 292 -2.55 -19.38 -5.64
C ASP A 292 -2.40 -17.86 -5.79
N GLN A 293 -2.68 -17.33 -6.99
CA GLN A 293 -2.50 -15.92 -7.29
C GLN A 293 -3.43 -15.01 -6.47
N SER A 294 -4.68 -15.41 -6.25
CA SER A 294 -5.62 -14.61 -5.47
C SER A 294 -5.23 -14.56 -3.99
N VAL A 295 -4.76 -15.68 -3.44
CA VAL A 295 -4.21 -15.75 -2.08
C VAL A 295 -2.93 -14.93 -1.97
N PHE A 296 -2.07 -14.97 -3.00
CA PHE A 296 -0.86 -14.15 -3.05
C PHE A 296 -1.22 -12.65 -3.03
N ASN A 297 -2.16 -12.21 -3.87
CA ASN A 297 -2.63 -10.83 -3.90
C ASN A 297 -3.19 -10.41 -2.54
N PHE A 298 -3.99 -11.28 -1.91
CA PHE A 298 -4.60 -11.05 -0.61
C PHE A 298 -3.57 -10.79 0.49
N VAL A 299 -2.46 -11.55 0.51
CA VAL A 299 -1.41 -11.34 1.51
C VAL A 299 -0.43 -10.23 1.11
N ALA A 300 -0.14 -10.05 -0.18
CA ALA A 300 0.89 -9.13 -0.65
C ALA A 300 0.45 -7.66 -0.61
N ILE A 301 -0.80 -7.38 -0.98
CA ILE A 301 -1.31 -6.00 -1.05
C ILE A 301 -1.21 -5.29 0.32
N PRO A 302 -1.71 -5.87 1.44
CA PRO A 302 -1.58 -5.24 2.76
C PRO A 302 -0.13 -5.02 3.18
N GLN A 303 0.75 -5.98 2.91
CA GLN A 303 2.17 -5.92 3.30
C GLN A 303 2.91 -4.82 2.53
N SER A 304 2.63 -4.68 1.24
CA SER A 304 3.14 -3.58 0.40
C SER A 304 2.62 -2.21 0.85
N MET A 305 1.36 -2.13 1.29
CA MET A 305 0.82 -0.91 1.88
C MET A 305 1.45 -0.59 3.24
N ALA A 306 1.78 -1.61 4.03
CA ALA A 306 2.43 -1.43 5.32
C ALA A 306 3.85 -0.89 5.18
N ILE A 307 4.70 -1.45 4.30
CA ILE A 307 6.06 -0.90 4.10
C ILE A 307 6.02 0.54 3.53
N ALA A 308 5.06 0.85 2.67
CA ALA A 308 4.83 2.21 2.18
C ALA A 308 4.39 3.16 3.30
N THR A 309 3.55 2.68 4.21
CA THR A 309 3.11 3.44 5.38
C THR A 309 4.25 3.66 6.37
N LEU A 310 5.10 2.65 6.61
CA LEU A 310 6.31 2.80 7.43
C LEU A 310 7.22 3.88 6.87
N GLU A 311 7.40 3.94 5.55
CA GLU A 311 8.15 5.03 4.92
C GLU A 311 7.51 6.40 5.12
N LEU A 312 6.18 6.47 5.07
CA LEU A 312 5.42 7.71 5.26
C LEU A 312 5.52 8.23 6.70
N VAL A 313 5.46 7.36 7.71
CA VAL A 313 5.51 7.74 9.13
C VAL A 313 6.95 7.95 9.62
N PHE A 314 7.94 7.31 8.98
CA PHE A 314 9.33 7.42 9.38
C PHE A 314 9.83 8.88 9.33
N ARG A 315 10.26 9.38 10.50
CA ARG A 315 10.75 10.76 10.70
C ARG A 315 9.74 11.84 10.25
N ASN A 316 8.44 11.56 10.34
CA ASN A 316 7.38 12.49 9.90
C ASN A 316 6.65 13.15 11.09
N PRO A 317 6.83 14.46 11.34
CA PRO A 317 6.17 15.19 12.43
C PRO A 317 4.64 15.14 12.39
N ALA A 318 4.04 14.89 11.23
CA ALA A 318 2.60 14.91 11.07
C ALA A 318 1.89 13.78 11.84
N VAL A 319 2.60 12.67 12.12
CA VAL A 319 2.04 11.51 12.82
C VAL A 319 1.55 11.85 14.24
N PHE A 320 2.18 12.83 14.90
CA PHE A 320 1.79 13.32 16.23
C PHE A 320 0.69 14.39 16.19
N LYS A 321 0.21 14.77 15.00
CA LYS A 321 -0.79 15.83 14.82
C LYS A 321 -2.08 15.33 14.20
N LYS A 322 -1.99 14.29 13.37
CA LYS A 322 -3.11 13.71 12.63
C LYS A 322 -2.76 12.31 12.15
N ASN A 323 -3.79 11.54 11.81
CA ASN A 323 -3.62 10.28 11.08
C ASN A 323 -3.08 10.58 9.66
N VAL A 324 -1.90 10.03 9.35
CA VAL A 324 -1.23 10.15 8.03
C VAL A 324 -1.51 8.92 7.19
N LYS A 325 -1.99 9.12 5.95
CA LYS A 325 -2.36 8.00 5.07
C LYS A 325 -1.66 8.14 3.73
N ILE A 326 -1.29 7.00 3.15
CA ILE A 326 -0.87 6.95 1.74
C ILE A 326 -2.00 7.48 0.86
N THR A 327 -1.65 8.13 -0.24
CA THR A 327 -2.67 8.69 -1.13
C THR A 327 -3.43 7.57 -1.84
N LYS A 328 -4.66 7.84 -2.29
CA LYS A 328 -5.43 6.86 -3.06
C LYS A 328 -4.71 6.42 -4.35
N GLY A 329 -3.96 7.33 -4.97
CA GLY A 329 -3.17 7.01 -6.16
C GLY A 329 -2.02 6.05 -5.86
N ASP A 330 -1.28 6.31 -4.79
CA ASP A 330 -0.20 5.42 -4.35
C ASP A 330 -0.74 4.05 -3.92
N ALA A 331 -1.89 4.02 -3.25
CA ALA A 331 -2.59 2.78 -2.91
C ALA A 331 -2.97 1.98 -4.17
N CYS A 332 -3.58 2.60 -5.18
CA CYS A 332 -3.88 1.94 -6.45
C CYS A 332 -2.60 1.44 -7.17
N GLN A 333 -1.52 2.22 -7.14
CA GLN A 333 -0.24 1.78 -7.71
C GLN A 333 0.29 0.53 -6.99
N LEU A 334 0.27 0.55 -5.65
CA LEU A 334 0.71 -0.57 -4.83
C LEU A 334 -0.14 -1.81 -5.07
N MET A 335 -1.46 -1.66 -5.21
CA MET A 335 -2.36 -2.77 -5.54
C MET A 335 -1.99 -3.40 -6.89
N LEU A 336 -1.79 -2.58 -7.94
CA LEU A 336 -1.38 -3.06 -9.26
C LEU A 336 -0.02 -3.76 -9.25
N GLU A 337 0.97 -3.19 -8.55
CA GLU A 337 2.32 -3.77 -8.48
C GLU A 337 2.31 -5.07 -7.67
N SER A 338 1.57 -5.12 -6.57
CA SER A 338 1.56 -6.25 -5.63
C SER A 338 0.64 -7.39 -6.06
N SER A 339 -0.21 -7.19 -7.06
CA SER A 339 -1.08 -8.23 -7.62
C SER A 339 -0.43 -9.05 -8.73
N THR A 340 0.87 -8.87 -8.98
CA THR A 340 1.59 -9.50 -10.11
C THR A 340 2.33 -10.76 -9.69
N ASN A 341 3.44 -10.62 -8.96
CA ASN A 341 4.27 -11.72 -8.50
C ASN A 341 5.23 -11.25 -7.38
N LEU A 342 5.88 -12.21 -6.74
CA LEU A 342 6.80 -11.96 -5.63
C LEU A 342 7.98 -11.05 -6.01
N ARG A 343 8.52 -11.14 -7.23
CA ARG A 343 9.63 -10.28 -7.66
C ARG A 343 9.22 -8.80 -7.63
N THR A 344 8.03 -8.47 -8.14
CA THR A 344 7.54 -7.10 -8.12
C THR A 344 7.25 -6.61 -6.70
N VAL A 345 6.74 -7.47 -5.81
CA VAL A 345 6.59 -7.14 -4.38
C VAL A 345 7.96 -6.89 -3.72
N CYS A 346 8.97 -7.71 -4.02
CA CYS A 346 10.33 -7.44 -3.58
C CYS A 346 10.85 -6.08 -4.06
N GLU A 347 10.59 -5.68 -5.30
CA GLU A 347 10.94 -4.33 -5.78
C GLU A 347 10.20 -3.22 -5.03
N VAL A 348 8.93 -3.44 -4.66
CA VAL A 348 8.17 -2.52 -3.81
C VAL A 348 8.87 -2.36 -2.45
N PHE A 349 9.18 -3.47 -1.79
CA PHE A 349 9.88 -3.48 -0.49
C PHE A 349 11.25 -2.80 -0.59
N ARG A 350 12.06 -3.15 -1.60
CA ARG A 350 13.36 -2.51 -1.87
C ARG A 350 13.21 -1.00 -2.08
N ARG A 351 12.23 -0.57 -2.87
CA ARG A 351 11.97 0.86 -3.14
C ARG A 351 11.68 1.62 -1.86
N TYR A 352 10.83 1.10 -0.98
CA TYR A 352 10.48 1.77 0.27
C TYR A 352 11.58 1.65 1.34
N ALA A 353 12.29 0.52 1.43
CA ALA A 353 13.48 0.38 2.28
C ALA A 353 14.56 1.41 1.91
N ARG A 354 14.82 1.63 0.61
CA ARG A 354 15.74 2.66 0.12
C ARG A 354 15.27 4.07 0.42
N ARG A 355 13.96 4.34 0.35
CA ARG A 355 13.39 5.65 0.73
C ARG A 355 13.53 5.92 2.22
N ILE A 356 13.28 4.93 3.08
CA ILE A 356 13.53 5.00 4.52
C ILE A 356 15.01 5.27 4.78
N HIS A 357 15.90 4.48 4.15
CA HIS A 357 17.34 4.65 4.30
C HIS A 357 17.81 6.05 3.85
N LYS A 358 17.24 6.61 2.77
CA LYS A 358 17.53 7.97 2.32
C LYS A 358 17.03 9.06 3.28
N LYS A 359 15.91 8.83 3.99
CA LYS A 359 15.41 9.73 5.04
C LYS A 359 16.19 9.60 6.35
N ASN A 360 16.87 8.48 6.54
CA ASN A 360 17.63 8.19 7.75
C ASN A 360 18.85 9.12 7.83
N THR A 361 19.08 9.73 8.98
CA THR A 361 20.19 10.69 9.17
C THR A 361 21.01 10.34 10.39
N PRO A 362 22.32 10.66 10.45
CA PRO A 362 23.14 10.38 11.63
C PRO A 362 22.68 11.07 12.93
N LYS A 363 21.71 11.99 12.86
CA LYS A 363 21.08 12.61 14.04
C LYS A 363 20.07 11.69 14.73
N ASP A 364 19.59 10.67 14.04
CA ASP A 364 18.71 9.67 14.61
C ASP A 364 19.54 8.69 15.48
N PRO A 365 19.21 8.51 16.78
CA PRO A 365 19.90 7.54 17.62
C PRO A 365 19.82 6.11 17.07
N ASN A 366 18.81 5.79 16.25
CA ASN A 366 18.62 4.49 15.63
C ASN A 366 19.26 4.37 14.23
N TYR A 367 20.10 5.34 13.82
CA TYR A 367 20.62 5.43 12.45
C TYR A 367 21.27 4.12 11.95
N LEU A 368 22.14 3.51 12.75
CA LEU A 368 22.86 2.29 12.38
C LEU A 368 21.89 1.11 12.24
N GLU A 369 21.02 0.92 13.23
CA GLU A 369 20.07 -0.20 13.27
C GLU A 369 19.02 -0.11 12.16
N ILE A 370 18.50 1.08 11.85
CA ILE A 370 17.61 1.30 10.69
C ILE A 370 18.34 0.95 9.40
N SER A 371 19.60 1.37 9.26
CA SER A 371 20.39 1.06 8.06
C SER A 371 20.63 -0.44 7.90
N ILE A 372 20.90 -1.15 9.00
CA ILE A 372 21.02 -2.61 9.03
C ILE A 372 19.69 -3.27 8.64
N ALA A 373 18.56 -2.82 9.20
CA ALA A 373 17.25 -3.37 8.87
C ALA A 373 16.90 -3.20 7.39
N CYS A 374 17.13 -2.00 6.81
CA CYS A 374 16.96 -1.78 5.37
C CYS A 374 17.89 -2.67 4.54
N ALA A 375 19.16 -2.82 4.94
CA ALA A 375 20.13 -3.66 4.25
C ALA A 375 19.75 -5.15 4.30
N LYS A 376 19.19 -5.63 5.42
CA LYS A 376 18.68 -7.01 5.53
C LYS A 376 17.56 -7.29 4.52
N ILE A 377 16.63 -6.36 4.33
CA ILE A 377 15.59 -6.48 3.30
C ILE A 377 16.21 -6.59 1.91
N GLU A 378 17.18 -5.72 1.58
CA GLU A 378 17.85 -5.79 0.27
C GLU A 378 18.65 -7.09 0.10
N GLN A 379 19.39 -7.52 1.11
CA GLN A 379 20.17 -8.76 1.10
C GLN A 379 19.27 -9.99 0.92
N PHE A 380 18.13 -10.01 1.62
CA PHE A 380 17.12 -11.05 1.46
C PHE A 380 16.62 -11.11 0.00
N ILE A 381 16.28 -9.96 -0.57
CA ILE A 381 15.81 -9.90 -1.95
C ILE A 381 16.90 -10.37 -2.93
N GLU A 382 18.16 -9.95 -2.76
CA GLU A 382 19.28 -10.42 -3.59
C GLU A 382 19.51 -11.93 -3.46
N SER A 383 19.22 -12.53 -2.29
CA SER A 383 19.35 -13.98 -2.10
C SER A 383 18.34 -14.79 -2.92
N ILE A 384 17.14 -14.25 -3.14
CA ILE A 384 16.06 -14.91 -3.91
C ILE A 384 16.13 -14.52 -5.39
N TYR A 385 16.48 -13.26 -5.68
CA TYR A 385 16.57 -12.71 -7.02
C TYR A 385 17.93 -12.02 -7.23
N PRO A 386 19.02 -12.80 -7.42
CA PRO A 386 20.35 -12.23 -7.58
C PRO A 386 20.39 -11.26 -8.77
N THR A 387 20.86 -10.04 -8.51
CA THR A 387 21.15 -9.09 -9.58
C THR A 387 22.31 -9.63 -10.40
N GLN A 388 22.03 -9.97 -11.66
CA GLN A 388 23.06 -10.32 -12.62
C GLN A 388 23.80 -9.04 -13.04
N ASP A 389 24.81 -8.62 -12.27
CA ASP A 389 25.74 -7.59 -12.73
C ASP A 389 26.61 -8.21 -13.84
N PRO A 390 26.52 -7.72 -15.09
CA PRO A 390 27.37 -8.21 -16.18
C PRO A 390 28.86 -8.14 -15.83
N LYS A 391 29.27 -7.18 -14.98
CA LYS A 391 30.66 -7.06 -14.52
C LYS A 391 31.03 -8.17 -13.55
N GLN A 392 30.17 -8.52 -12.58
CA GLN A 392 30.45 -9.62 -11.65
C GLN A 392 30.40 -10.99 -12.32
N LEU A 393 29.47 -11.19 -13.27
CA LEU A 393 29.42 -12.38 -14.10
C LEU A 393 30.65 -12.49 -15.03
N ALA A 394 31.11 -11.38 -15.59
CA ALA A 394 32.36 -11.35 -16.35
C ALA A 394 33.58 -11.61 -15.45
N LEU A 395 33.66 -11.01 -14.26
CA LEU A 395 34.71 -11.27 -13.26
C LEU A 395 34.75 -12.74 -12.80
N ALA A 396 33.59 -13.39 -12.69
CA ALA A 396 33.49 -14.79 -12.30
C ALA A 396 33.80 -15.76 -13.46
N GLN A 397 33.59 -15.35 -14.71
CA GLN A 397 33.82 -16.19 -15.91
C GLN A 397 35.23 -16.03 -16.50
N THR A 398 35.83 -14.86 -16.37
CA THR A 398 37.19 -14.57 -16.85
C THR A 398 37.99 -14.08 -15.66
N GLY A 399 38.76 -14.99 -15.04
CA GLY A 399 39.67 -14.68 -13.93
C GLY A 399 40.86 -13.78 -14.30
N ASP A 400 40.71 -12.89 -15.27
CA ASP A 400 41.66 -11.85 -15.62
C ASP A 400 40.90 -10.76 -16.42
N ILE A 401 40.76 -9.57 -15.85
CA ILE A 401 40.26 -8.40 -16.59
C ILE A 401 41.40 -7.37 -16.63
N ASP A 402 41.92 -7.14 -17.83
CA ASP A 402 42.81 -6.04 -18.15
C ASP A 402 42.07 -4.69 -17.98
N PRO A 403 42.43 -3.86 -16.97
CA PRO A 403 41.72 -2.62 -16.64
C PRO A 403 41.67 -1.60 -17.79
N GLU A 404 42.66 -1.61 -18.70
CA GLU A 404 42.72 -0.65 -19.81
C GLU A 404 41.66 -0.95 -20.86
N LYS A 405 41.31 -2.21 -21.07
CA LYS A 405 40.38 -2.64 -22.12
C LYS A 405 38.92 -2.35 -21.76
N GLU A 406 38.56 -2.49 -20.48
CA GLU A 406 37.24 -2.12 -19.95
C GLU A 406 37.02 -0.61 -19.94
N LYS A 407 38.05 0.16 -19.55
CA LYS A 407 37.97 1.63 -19.52
C LYS A 407 37.70 2.21 -20.91
N LYS A 408 38.43 1.71 -21.92
CA LYS A 408 38.24 2.11 -23.32
C LYS A 408 36.86 1.76 -23.86
N LYS A 409 36.31 0.60 -23.46
CA LYS A 409 34.98 0.13 -23.87
C LYS A 409 33.85 0.92 -23.20
N ALA A 410 34.05 1.36 -21.95
CA ALA A 410 33.13 2.24 -21.23
C ALA A 410 33.13 3.65 -21.84
N GLU A 411 34.30 4.21 -22.13
CA GLU A 411 34.47 5.51 -22.80
C GLU A 411 33.81 5.50 -24.20
N ASP A 412 33.99 4.43 -25.00
CA ASP A 412 33.35 4.29 -26.31
C ASP A 412 31.81 4.16 -26.22
N ALA A 413 31.29 3.55 -25.15
CA ALA A 413 29.85 3.39 -24.95
C ALA A 413 29.18 4.69 -24.49
N GLU A 414 29.87 5.45 -23.63
CA GLU A 414 29.44 6.78 -23.18
C GLU A 414 29.44 7.76 -24.35
N ALA A 415 30.50 7.78 -25.15
CA ALA A 415 30.57 8.58 -26.38
C ALA A 415 29.43 8.27 -27.37
N LYS A 416 29.05 7.00 -27.53
CA LYS A 416 27.90 6.61 -28.38
C LYS A 416 26.57 7.08 -27.82
N LYS A 417 26.37 7.05 -26.50
CA LYS A 417 25.16 7.59 -25.87
C LYS A 417 25.08 9.10 -26.02
N ASP A 418 26.18 9.82 -25.83
CA ASP A 418 26.23 11.27 -25.99
C ASP A 418 25.93 11.69 -27.42
N ILE A 419 26.49 10.99 -28.42
CA ILE A 419 26.17 11.20 -29.83
C ILE A 419 24.67 10.94 -30.11
N PHE A 420 24.09 9.90 -29.51
CA PHE A 420 22.67 9.60 -29.68
C PHE A 420 21.78 10.69 -29.08
N PHE A 421 22.06 11.16 -27.85
CA PHE A 421 21.30 12.23 -27.22
C PHE A 421 21.48 13.57 -27.93
N LEU A 422 22.68 13.86 -28.45
CA LEU A 422 22.93 15.03 -29.29
C LEU A 422 22.07 14.99 -30.56
N LEU A 423 22.02 13.84 -31.24
CA LEU A 423 21.21 13.67 -32.46
C LEU A 423 19.72 13.88 -32.16
N LEU A 424 19.24 13.33 -31.05
CA LEU A 424 17.84 13.43 -30.62
C LEU A 424 17.47 14.87 -30.23
N ALA A 425 18.38 15.59 -29.57
CA ALA A 425 18.22 17.01 -29.26
C ALA A 425 18.19 17.88 -30.52
N VAL A 426 19.06 17.61 -31.51
CA VAL A 426 19.07 18.34 -32.79
C VAL A 426 17.77 18.10 -33.56
N ILE A 427 17.32 16.85 -33.69
CA ILE A 427 16.05 16.52 -34.35
C ILE A 427 14.86 17.18 -33.62
N GLY A 428 14.84 17.10 -32.29
CA GLY A 428 13.80 17.74 -31.48
C GLY A 428 13.75 19.26 -31.68
N THR A 429 14.91 19.92 -31.72
CA THR A 429 15.01 21.36 -31.93
C THR A 429 14.53 21.75 -33.33
N LEU A 430 14.91 20.98 -34.36
CA LEU A 430 14.44 21.20 -35.73
C LEU A 430 12.92 21.05 -35.85
N LEU A 431 12.33 20.03 -35.20
CA LEU A 431 10.88 19.84 -35.20
C LEU A 431 10.13 20.99 -34.52
N VAL A 432 10.65 21.50 -33.40
CA VAL A 432 10.07 22.65 -32.70
C VAL A 432 10.15 23.92 -33.57
N ILE A 433 11.30 24.18 -34.19
CA ILE A 433 11.47 25.32 -35.10
C ILE A 433 10.51 25.20 -36.29
N SER A 434 10.43 24.02 -36.92
CA SER A 434 9.50 23.78 -38.03
C SER A 434 8.04 23.96 -37.61
N ALA A 435 7.63 23.47 -36.44
CA ALA A 435 6.28 23.65 -35.93
C ALA A 435 5.96 25.12 -35.66
N LEU A 436 6.91 25.89 -35.10
CA LEU A 436 6.77 27.32 -34.89
C LEU A 436 6.67 28.10 -36.21
N MET A 437 7.49 27.75 -37.21
CA MET A 437 7.43 28.38 -38.54
C MET A 437 6.10 28.09 -39.25
N ILE A 438 5.61 26.84 -39.19
CA ILE A 438 4.32 26.45 -39.77
C ILE A 438 3.17 27.16 -39.02
N GLY A 439 3.24 27.23 -37.69
CA GLY A 439 2.25 27.94 -36.87
C GLY A 439 2.22 29.45 -37.14
N ALA A 440 3.38 30.09 -37.28
CA ALA A 440 3.47 31.50 -37.65
C ALA A 440 2.92 31.77 -39.05
N ALA A 441 3.24 30.91 -40.03
CA ALA A 441 2.69 31.00 -41.37
C ALA A 441 1.17 30.79 -41.41
N TYR A 442 0.63 29.87 -40.59
CA TYR A 442 -0.82 29.66 -40.44
C TYR A 442 -1.51 30.90 -39.86
N LEU A 443 -0.95 31.48 -38.80
CA LEU A 443 -1.46 32.70 -38.17
C LEU A 443 -1.37 33.93 -39.11
N ALA A 444 -0.38 33.94 -40.01
CA ALA A 444 -0.23 34.95 -41.06
C ALA A 444 -1.15 34.71 -42.29
N GLY A 445 -2.03 33.70 -42.24
CA GLY A 445 -3.05 33.45 -43.27
C GLY A 445 -2.62 32.52 -44.41
N ALA A 446 -1.55 31.73 -44.24
CA ALA A 446 -1.13 30.76 -45.24
C ALA A 446 -2.17 29.64 -45.42
N ARG A 447 -2.62 29.44 -46.67
CA ARG A 447 -3.58 28.42 -47.09
C ARG A 447 -2.89 27.08 -47.39
N PHE A 448 -2.59 26.32 -46.34
CA PHE A 448 -1.94 25.00 -46.46
C PHE A 448 -2.81 23.94 -47.14
N ASP A 449 -4.12 24.15 -47.19
CA ASP A 449 -5.10 23.34 -47.93
C ASP A 449 -4.84 23.32 -49.44
N VAL A 450 -4.48 24.47 -50.03
CA VAL A 450 -4.15 24.57 -51.46
C VAL A 450 -2.77 23.96 -51.74
N ALA A 451 -1.79 24.21 -50.87
CA ALA A 451 -0.43 23.69 -51.02
C ALA A 451 -0.38 22.15 -50.94
N ILE A 452 -1.15 21.54 -50.03
CA ILE A 452 -1.24 20.08 -49.90
C ILE A 452 -1.97 19.46 -51.09
N ASP A 453 -2.97 20.14 -51.67
CA ASP A 453 -3.71 19.65 -52.84
C ASP A 453 -2.87 19.73 -54.14
N GLU A 454 -1.99 20.72 -54.28
CA GLU A 454 -1.02 20.79 -55.38
C GLU A 454 0.11 19.76 -55.27
N ILE A 455 0.60 19.50 -54.05
CA ILE A 455 1.60 18.44 -53.79
C ILE A 455 1.00 17.05 -54.09
N LYS A 456 -0.26 16.79 -53.71
CA LYS A 456 -0.98 15.55 -54.07
C LYS A 456 -1.17 15.38 -55.58
N LYS A 457 -1.21 16.48 -56.34
CA LYS A 457 -1.25 16.50 -57.81
C LYS A 457 0.14 16.42 -58.46
N GLY A 458 1.21 16.23 -57.67
CA GLY A 458 2.56 15.95 -58.16
C GLY A 458 3.37 17.19 -58.57
N LYS A 459 2.93 18.41 -58.24
CA LYS A 459 3.68 19.65 -58.52
C LYS A 459 4.36 20.14 -57.25
N ILE A 460 5.69 20.08 -57.21
CA ILE A 460 6.49 20.44 -56.01
C ILE A 460 6.81 21.95 -55.96
N PHE A 461 6.66 22.67 -57.08
CA PHE A 461 6.79 24.14 -57.13
C PHE A 461 5.61 24.77 -57.89
N PRO A 462 4.88 25.74 -57.31
CA PRO A 462 3.77 26.41 -57.98
C PRO A 462 4.26 27.39 -59.06
N SER A 463 3.61 27.39 -60.23
CA SER A 463 3.81 28.40 -61.28
C SER A 463 2.97 29.64 -60.95
N PHE A 464 3.62 30.78 -60.67
CA PHE A 464 2.94 32.06 -60.51
C PHE A 464 2.46 32.56 -61.88
N ASP A 465 1.17 32.42 -62.15
CA ASP A 465 0.50 33.11 -63.25
C ASP A 465 -0.22 34.37 -62.74
N LYS A 466 -0.02 35.47 -63.47
CA LYS A 466 -0.45 36.82 -63.14
C LYS A 466 -1.97 36.93 -63.07
N GLY A 467 -2.49 37.57 -62.02
CA GLY A 467 -3.87 38.02 -61.98
C GLY A 467 -4.17 38.89 -60.76
N SER A 468 -4.19 40.21 -60.98
CA SER A 468 -5.12 41.19 -60.41
C SER A 468 -4.44 42.54 -60.16
N GLU A 469 -4.47 43.38 -61.19
CA GLU A 469 -4.44 44.85 -61.07
C GLU A 469 -5.56 45.31 -60.12
N ALA A 470 -5.25 45.66 -58.88
CA ALA A 470 -6.09 46.49 -58.00
C ALA A 470 -5.39 46.80 -56.67
N ALA A 471 -4.27 47.55 -56.68
CA ALA A 471 -3.80 48.35 -55.53
C ALA A 471 -2.60 49.24 -55.92
N GLN A 472 -2.65 49.90 -57.08
CA GLN A 472 -1.88 51.12 -57.33
C GLN A 472 -2.75 52.30 -56.93
N ALA A 473 -2.67 52.70 -55.66
CA ALA A 473 -2.98 54.04 -55.17
C ALA A 473 -2.77 54.06 -53.66
N VAL A 474 -2.21 55.16 -53.15
CA VAL A 474 -1.97 55.44 -51.72
C VAL A 474 -0.73 54.78 -51.13
N VAL A 475 0.47 55.24 -51.54
CA VAL A 475 1.50 55.89 -50.69
C VAL A 475 2.61 56.34 -51.67
N ASN A 476 2.28 57.33 -52.49
CA ASN A 476 3.24 58.11 -53.27
C ASN A 476 2.87 59.57 -53.04
N GLN A 477 3.28 60.13 -51.90
CA GLN A 477 3.32 61.56 -51.62
C GLN A 477 4.07 61.79 -50.30
N GLN A 478 5.00 62.76 -50.29
CA GLN A 478 6.05 63.09 -49.30
C GLN A 478 7.36 62.33 -49.57
N ASP A 479 8.18 62.71 -50.55
CA ASP A 479 8.90 63.98 -50.80
C ASP A 479 10.06 64.28 -49.83
N HIS A 480 11.14 64.77 -50.43
CA HIS A 480 12.56 64.68 -50.10
C HIS A 480 13.09 65.63 -49.01
N GLY A 481 14.26 65.29 -48.45
CA GLY A 481 15.25 66.19 -47.81
C GLY A 481 16.40 65.36 -47.22
N GLU A 482 17.53 65.21 -47.93
CA GLU A 482 18.83 65.91 -47.72
C GLU A 482 19.37 65.71 -46.28
N LEU A 483 20.52 65.10 -45.99
CA LEU A 483 21.82 64.93 -46.65
C LEU A 483 22.50 63.63 -46.17
#